data_AF-A0A1F9AG66-F1
#
_entry.id   AF-A0A1F9AG66-F1
#
_cell.length_a   1.000
_cell.length_b   1.000
_cell.length_c   1.000
_cell.angle_alpha   90.00
_cell.angle_beta   90.00
_cell.angle_gamma   90.00
#
_symmetry.space_group_name_H-M   'P 1'
#
loop_
_entity.id
_entity.type
_entity.pdbx_description
1 polymer ?
#
loop_
_entity_poly.entity_id
_entity_poly.type
_entity_poly.pdbx_seq_one_letter_code
_entity_poly.pdbx_strand_id
1 'polypeptide(L)'
;VRLGEISRSPRWALAFKFQPKQGTTKILDIVAQVGRTGALTPVAMMQPVNVGGVEVSRATLHNQDEIDKKDVRIGDTVIIQRAGDVIPEVVEVITSKRTGAEKKFRMPSKCPVCGSEVIREEAIHRCIGLDCPAQLKGRIKHFASKRAMDIDGLGVKLIGQLVDKGLVNDVADIYDITKDQLIALERMAEKSAQNIIDAIEASKEKPLSKFLYALGIRHVGEHISDVLAHRFFRLDDFPALSEDDLMEAEEVGPEVAASVARFFRDKKNRESIERLKKAGVKVIEPRVKARGKLADRVFVFTGSLHSYGREEARSLVERLGAKTVSIVSKKVDFVVAGEDPGSKFDKAKELGVKTLTEEEFKKMVG
;
A
#
# COMPACT_ATOMS: atom_id res chain seq x y z
N VAL A 1 20.84 14.54 37.63
CA VAL A 1 19.94 14.34 36.46
C VAL A 1 19.46 12.88 36.49
N ARG A 2 18.14 12.60 36.51
CA ARG A 2 17.61 11.23 36.41
C ARG A 2 17.66 10.78 34.94
N LEU A 3 18.27 9.63 34.66
CA LEU A 3 18.57 9.16 33.29
C LEU A 3 17.32 8.68 32.52
N GLY A 4 16.31 8.14 33.19
CA GLY A 4 15.04 7.71 32.57
C GLY A 4 15.11 6.40 31.78
N GLU A 5 14.05 6.10 31.03
CA GLU A 5 13.90 4.89 30.21
C GLU A 5 13.40 5.26 28.81
N ILE A 6 13.74 4.45 27.81
CA ILE A 6 13.12 4.48 26.48
C ILE A 6 12.19 3.27 26.31
N SER A 7 11.33 3.29 25.29
CA SER A 7 10.23 2.32 25.10
C SER A 7 10.59 0.83 25.26
N ARG A 8 11.84 0.42 25.08
CA ARG A 8 12.28 -0.98 25.19
C ARG A 8 13.54 -1.21 26.03
N SER A 9 14.10 -0.18 26.66
CA SER A 9 15.34 -0.34 27.44
C SER A 9 15.60 0.83 28.41
N PRO A 10 16.24 0.57 29.55
CA PRO A 10 16.68 1.63 30.46
C PRO A 10 17.81 2.47 29.84
N ARG A 11 17.88 3.77 30.16
CA ARG A 11 19.00 4.64 29.71
C ARG A 11 20.24 4.53 30.60
N TRP A 12 20.12 3.84 31.74
CA TRP A 12 21.16 3.71 32.76
C TRP A 12 21.88 2.35 32.73
N ALA A 13 21.49 1.44 31.83
CA ALA A 13 22.14 0.15 31.67
C ALA A 13 22.28 -0.22 30.20
N LEU A 14 23.37 -0.94 29.87
CA LEU A 14 23.67 -1.42 28.52
C LEU A 14 24.13 -2.87 28.60
N ALA A 15 23.71 -3.69 27.64
CA ALA A 15 24.18 -5.07 27.52
C ALA A 15 25.47 -5.10 26.71
N PHE A 16 26.61 -5.35 27.38
CA PHE A 16 27.89 -5.57 26.74
C PHE A 16 27.96 -7.00 26.19
N LYS A 17 27.80 -7.17 24.88
CA LYS A 17 27.74 -8.49 24.23
C LYS A 17 29.15 -9.00 23.89
N PHE A 18 29.36 -10.31 24.08
CA PHE A 18 30.58 -10.99 23.60
C PHE A 18 30.63 -11.01 22.07
N GLN A 19 31.83 -11.24 21.52
CA GLN A 19 31.95 -11.43 20.08
C GLN A 19 31.11 -12.63 19.62
N PRO A 20 30.29 -12.46 18.56
CA PRO A 20 29.42 -13.52 18.09
C PRO A 20 30.26 -14.68 17.57
N LYS A 21 29.88 -15.91 17.96
CA LYS A 21 30.51 -17.11 17.42
C LYS A 21 30.20 -17.22 15.92
N GLN A 22 31.23 -17.51 15.14
CA GLN A 22 31.14 -17.67 13.70
C GLN A 22 31.30 -19.13 13.29
N GLY A 23 30.67 -19.50 12.18
CA GLY A 23 30.83 -20.81 11.53
C GLY A 23 31.08 -20.64 10.04
N THR A 24 31.79 -21.57 9.44
CA THR A 24 32.02 -21.59 7.97
C THR A 24 31.19 -22.70 7.35
N THR A 25 30.43 -22.39 6.31
CA THR A 25 29.60 -23.37 5.60
C THR A 25 29.46 -23.03 4.11
N LYS A 26 28.89 -23.94 3.32
CA LYS A 26 28.61 -23.76 1.90
C LYS A 26 27.15 -23.42 1.66
N ILE A 27 26.88 -22.40 0.84
CA ILE A 27 25.54 -22.10 0.32
C ILE A 27 25.19 -23.13 -0.74
N LEU A 28 24.11 -23.87 -0.52
CA LEU A 28 23.54 -24.84 -1.46
C LEU A 28 22.57 -24.17 -2.42
N ASP A 29 21.75 -23.24 -1.92
CA ASP A 29 20.76 -22.51 -2.70
C ASP A 29 20.41 -21.18 -2.01
N ILE A 30 19.76 -20.27 -2.73
CA ILE A 30 19.19 -19.03 -2.17
C ILE A 30 17.73 -18.95 -2.59
N VAL A 31 16.83 -18.92 -1.60
CA VAL A 31 15.38 -18.89 -1.82
C VAL A 31 14.80 -17.54 -1.40
N ALA A 32 13.84 -17.02 -2.17
CA ALA A 32 13.11 -15.82 -1.80
C ALA A 32 11.90 -16.17 -0.93
N GLN A 33 11.93 -15.78 0.35
CA GLN A 33 10.81 -15.96 1.28
C GLN A 33 9.91 -14.74 1.30
N VAL A 34 8.60 -14.95 1.17
CA VAL A 34 7.61 -13.87 1.23
C VAL A 34 7.11 -13.72 2.67
N GLY A 35 7.33 -12.56 3.27
CA GLY A 35 6.87 -12.22 4.60
C GLY A 35 5.41 -11.75 4.63
N ARG A 36 4.90 -11.56 5.85
CA ARG A 36 3.51 -11.14 6.13
C ARG A 36 3.10 -9.80 5.50
N THR A 37 4.06 -8.93 5.21
CA THR A 37 3.86 -7.62 4.55
C THR A 37 4.22 -7.66 3.07
N GLY A 38 4.39 -8.86 2.51
CA GLY A 38 4.80 -9.06 1.13
C GLY A 38 6.28 -8.86 0.86
N ALA A 39 7.10 -8.48 1.84
CA ALA A 39 8.56 -8.37 1.68
C ALA A 39 9.16 -9.72 1.26
N LEU A 40 9.93 -9.73 0.18
CA LEU A 40 10.75 -10.86 -0.25
C LEU A 40 12.12 -10.73 0.40
N THR A 41 12.39 -11.62 1.36
CA THR A 41 13.70 -11.75 2.02
C THR A 41 14.45 -12.91 1.38
N PRO A 42 15.67 -12.70 0.86
CA PRO A 42 16.49 -13.80 0.39
C PRO A 42 17.09 -14.55 1.57
N VAL A 43 17.01 -15.88 1.53
CA VAL A 43 17.50 -16.77 2.58
C VAL A 43 18.47 -17.76 1.97
N ALA A 44 19.69 -17.79 2.49
CA ALA A 44 20.68 -18.78 2.13
C ALA A 44 20.31 -20.13 2.75
N MET A 45 20.15 -21.13 1.90
CA MET A 45 20.04 -22.55 2.27
C MET A 45 21.46 -23.12 2.26
N MET A 46 21.93 -23.63 3.38
CA MET A 46 23.35 -23.96 3.58
C MET A 46 23.52 -25.40 4.06
N GLN A 47 24.74 -25.93 3.90
CA GLN A 47 25.12 -27.14 4.61
C GLN A 47 25.00 -26.91 6.13
N PRO A 48 24.40 -27.82 6.90
CA PRO A 48 24.27 -27.66 8.35
C PRO A 48 25.64 -27.44 9.00
N VAL A 49 25.73 -26.43 9.88
CA VAL A 49 26.95 -26.10 10.63
C VAL A 49 26.60 -25.70 12.06
N ASN A 50 27.43 -26.09 13.02
CA ASN A 50 27.24 -25.70 14.41
C ASN A 50 27.80 -24.28 14.65
N VAL A 51 26.94 -23.36 15.12
CA VAL A 51 27.31 -21.99 15.50
C VAL A 51 26.88 -21.73 16.93
N GLY A 52 27.85 -21.82 17.84
CA GLY A 52 27.61 -21.58 19.27
C GLY A 52 26.68 -22.61 19.91
N GLY A 53 26.84 -23.89 19.58
CA GLY A 53 26.10 -25.00 20.17
C GLY A 53 24.78 -25.32 19.47
N VAL A 54 24.38 -24.54 18.47
CA VAL A 54 23.15 -24.74 17.69
C VAL A 54 23.50 -25.02 16.25
N GLU A 55 22.88 -26.05 15.69
CA GLU A 55 22.99 -26.34 14.26
C GLU A 55 22.16 -25.34 13.45
N VAL A 56 22.79 -24.75 12.44
CA VAL A 56 22.22 -23.76 11.55
C VAL A 56 22.34 -24.24 10.11
N SER A 57 21.22 -24.27 9.39
CA SER A 57 21.15 -24.62 7.96
C SER A 57 20.56 -23.49 7.10
N ARG A 58 20.16 -22.37 7.73
CA ARG A 58 19.55 -21.22 7.08
C ARG A 58 20.11 -19.92 7.65
N ALA A 59 20.37 -18.95 6.80
CA ALA A 59 20.78 -17.61 7.21
C ALA A 59 20.12 -16.54 6.34
N THR A 60 19.78 -15.41 6.96
CA THR A 60 19.26 -14.25 6.21
C THR A 60 20.36 -13.61 5.37
N LEU A 61 20.00 -13.18 4.16
CA LEU A 61 20.80 -12.31 3.31
C LEU A 61 20.27 -10.86 3.28
N HIS A 62 19.27 -10.56 4.13
CA HIS A 62 18.61 -9.26 4.30
C HIS A 62 17.82 -8.79 3.06
N ASN A 63 18.49 -8.45 1.97
CA ASN A 63 17.88 -7.96 0.72
C ASN A 63 18.83 -8.15 -0.47
N GLN A 64 18.39 -7.76 -1.68
CA GLN A 64 19.21 -7.89 -2.90
C GLN A 64 20.48 -7.03 -2.85
N ASP A 65 20.43 -5.85 -2.24
CA ASP A 65 21.58 -4.94 -2.17
C ASP A 65 22.70 -5.49 -1.28
N GLU A 66 22.36 -6.15 -0.17
CA GLU A 66 23.33 -6.82 0.69
C GLU A 66 23.95 -8.05 0.01
N ILE A 67 23.19 -8.78 -0.81
CA ILE A 67 23.73 -9.85 -1.67
C ILE A 67 24.74 -9.28 -2.65
N ASP A 68 24.39 -8.18 -3.33
CA ASP A 68 25.25 -7.57 -4.34
C ASP A 68 26.51 -6.95 -3.71
N LYS A 69 26.37 -6.28 -2.56
CA LYS A 69 27.46 -5.67 -1.81
C LYS A 69 28.49 -6.69 -1.30
N LYS A 70 28.01 -7.84 -0.82
CA LYS A 70 28.87 -8.95 -0.35
C LYS A 70 29.26 -9.92 -1.49
N ASP A 71 28.77 -9.68 -2.70
CA ASP A 71 28.87 -10.57 -3.87
C ASP A 71 28.53 -12.04 -3.52
N VAL A 72 27.43 -12.27 -2.77
CA VAL A 72 27.04 -13.63 -2.36
C VAL A 72 26.45 -14.40 -3.55
N ARG A 73 26.93 -15.63 -3.77
CA ARG A 73 26.48 -16.51 -4.85
C ARG A 73 26.08 -17.89 -4.33
N ILE A 74 25.20 -18.55 -5.07
CA ILE A 74 24.87 -19.95 -4.83
C ILE A 74 26.11 -20.79 -5.12
N GLY A 75 26.51 -21.62 -4.15
CA GLY A 75 27.74 -22.42 -4.18
C GLY A 75 28.90 -21.83 -3.38
N ASP A 76 28.82 -20.56 -2.95
CA ASP A 76 29.89 -19.93 -2.17
C ASP A 76 30.10 -20.61 -0.81
N THR A 77 31.37 -20.61 -0.35
CA THR A 77 31.68 -20.85 1.06
C THR A 77 31.61 -19.52 1.80
N VAL A 78 30.85 -19.47 2.88
CA VAL A 78 30.56 -18.23 3.63
C VAL A 78 30.83 -18.38 5.11
N ILE A 79 31.12 -17.24 5.74
CA ILE A 79 31.15 -17.12 7.19
C ILE A 79 29.78 -16.63 7.65
N ILE A 80 29.21 -17.35 8.61
CA ILE A 80 27.92 -17.01 9.22
C ILE A 80 28.09 -16.75 10.71
N GLN A 81 27.18 -15.95 11.26
CA GLN A 81 27.11 -15.69 12.69
C GLN A 81 25.66 -15.63 13.15
N ARG A 82 25.42 -15.70 14.46
CA ARG A 82 24.10 -15.47 15.05
C ARG A 82 24.02 -14.04 15.59
N ALA A 83 23.32 -13.17 14.88
CA ALA A 83 23.06 -11.79 15.31
C ALA A 83 22.31 -11.79 16.65
N GLY A 84 22.96 -11.24 17.68
CA GLY A 84 22.44 -11.20 19.05
C GLY A 84 22.09 -12.58 19.63
N ASP A 85 22.80 -13.63 19.21
CA ASP A 85 22.59 -15.03 19.57
C ASP A 85 21.22 -15.61 19.16
N VAL A 86 20.50 -15.00 18.21
CA VAL A 86 19.18 -15.49 17.79
C VAL A 86 19.12 -15.77 16.28
N ILE A 87 19.39 -14.77 15.44
CA ILE A 87 19.10 -14.85 14.01
C ILE A 87 20.39 -15.11 13.23
N PRO A 88 20.53 -16.25 12.52
CA PRO A 88 21.70 -16.48 11.69
C PRO A 88 21.74 -15.57 10.47
N GLU A 89 22.90 -14.99 10.19
CA GLU A 89 23.16 -14.13 9.03
C GLU A 89 24.51 -14.44 8.38
N VAL A 90 24.62 -14.15 7.08
CA VAL A 90 25.88 -14.24 6.34
C VAL A 90 26.70 -12.97 6.58
N VAL A 91 27.91 -13.13 7.10
CA VAL A 91 28.86 -12.05 7.38
C VAL A 91 29.61 -11.68 6.12
N GLU A 92 30.30 -12.65 5.53
CA GLU A 92 31.13 -12.47 4.34
C GLU A 92 31.32 -13.76 3.54
N VAL A 93 31.79 -13.60 2.30
CA VAL A 93 32.09 -14.70 1.38
C VAL A 93 33.60 -14.98 1.39
N ILE A 94 33.98 -16.25 1.46
CA ILE A 94 35.37 -16.69 1.31
C ILE A 94 35.68 -16.85 -0.18
N THR A 95 35.98 -15.73 -0.84
CA THR A 95 36.19 -15.67 -2.31
C THR A 95 37.34 -16.56 -2.80
N SER A 96 38.35 -16.82 -1.96
CA SER A 96 39.47 -17.73 -2.27
C SER A 96 39.06 -19.19 -2.46
N LYS A 97 37.87 -19.59 -2.00
CA LYS A 97 37.31 -20.94 -2.18
C LYS A 97 36.41 -21.10 -3.40
N ARG A 98 36.30 -20.06 -4.24
CA ARG A 98 35.50 -20.11 -5.46
C ARG A 98 36.14 -21.01 -6.50
N THR A 99 35.29 -21.75 -7.19
CA THR A 99 35.62 -22.68 -8.26
C THR A 99 35.30 -22.10 -9.64
N GLY A 100 34.53 -21.01 -9.70
CA GLY A 100 34.02 -20.42 -10.94
C GLY A 100 32.65 -20.96 -11.36
N ALA A 101 32.14 -22.00 -10.68
CA ALA A 101 30.83 -22.58 -10.94
C ALA A 101 29.68 -21.88 -10.18
N GLU A 102 29.99 -20.90 -9.33
CA GLU A 102 29.01 -20.23 -8.46
C GLU A 102 28.04 -19.35 -9.27
N LYS A 103 26.76 -19.37 -8.89
CA LYS A 103 25.69 -18.67 -9.62
C LYS A 103 25.21 -17.44 -8.87
N LYS A 104 25.11 -16.30 -9.56
CA LYS A 104 24.53 -15.08 -9.00
C LYS A 104 23.04 -15.28 -8.72
N PHE A 105 22.58 -14.81 -7.56
CA PHE A 105 21.17 -14.76 -7.23
C PHE A 105 20.56 -13.41 -7.64
N ARG A 106 19.35 -13.47 -8.18
CA ARG A 106 18.51 -12.31 -8.47
C ARG A 106 17.13 -12.57 -7.92
N MET A 107 16.59 -11.58 -7.23
CA MET A 107 15.22 -11.63 -6.74
C MET A 107 14.24 -11.88 -7.91
N PRO A 108 13.27 -12.79 -7.77
CA PRO A 108 12.36 -13.09 -8.86
C PRO A 108 11.42 -11.91 -9.15
N SER A 109 11.08 -11.69 -10.42
CA SER A 109 10.10 -10.68 -10.85
C SER A 109 8.64 -11.07 -10.57
N LYS A 110 8.41 -12.34 -10.22
CA LYS A 110 7.12 -12.90 -9.84
C LYS A 110 7.22 -13.55 -8.47
N CYS A 111 6.16 -13.40 -7.68
CA CYS A 111 6.11 -13.92 -6.32
C CYS A 111 6.15 -15.46 -6.35
N PRO A 112 7.07 -16.11 -5.62
CA PRO A 112 7.17 -17.57 -5.61
C PRO A 112 5.99 -18.26 -4.91
N VAL A 113 5.11 -17.51 -4.24
CA VAL A 113 3.95 -18.05 -3.52
C VAL A 113 2.66 -17.91 -4.33
N CYS A 114 2.38 -16.73 -4.91
CA CYS A 114 1.12 -16.48 -5.62
C CYS A 114 1.27 -16.07 -7.08
N GLY A 115 2.50 -15.93 -7.59
CA GLY A 115 2.77 -15.55 -8.99
C GLY A 115 2.48 -14.08 -9.34
N SER A 116 2.00 -13.25 -8.40
CA SER A 116 1.80 -11.82 -8.63
C SER A 116 3.12 -11.08 -8.86
N GLU A 117 3.05 -9.87 -9.39
CA GLU A 117 4.25 -9.05 -9.64
C GLU A 117 5.03 -8.75 -8.35
N VAL A 118 6.36 -8.76 -8.48
CA VAL A 118 7.29 -8.33 -7.44
C VAL A 118 7.90 -7.00 -7.86
N ILE A 119 7.79 -6.03 -6.97
CA ILE A 119 8.28 -4.67 -7.20
C ILE A 119 9.39 -4.38 -6.22
N ARG A 120 10.36 -3.56 -6.63
CA ARG A 120 11.40 -3.06 -5.72
C ARG A 120 10.95 -1.71 -5.17
N GLU A 121 10.77 -1.63 -3.85
CA GLU A 121 10.56 -0.39 -3.10
C GLU A 121 11.83 -0.11 -2.32
N GLU A 122 12.58 0.93 -2.69
CA GLU A 122 13.90 1.24 -2.13
C GLU A 122 14.85 0.02 -2.21
N ALA A 123 15.19 -0.59 -1.07
CA ALA A 123 16.04 -1.78 -0.97
C ALA A 123 15.26 -3.10 -0.91
N ILE A 124 13.93 -3.06 -0.69
CA ILE A 124 13.12 -4.25 -0.40
C ILE A 124 12.25 -4.60 -1.61
N HIS A 125 12.31 -5.86 -2.04
CA HIS A 125 11.38 -6.39 -3.03
C HIS A 125 10.08 -6.81 -2.36
N ARG A 126 8.92 -6.56 -2.96
CA ARG A 126 7.61 -6.85 -2.38
C ARG A 126 6.64 -7.46 -3.38
N CYS A 127 5.87 -8.44 -2.92
CA CYS A 127 4.71 -8.98 -3.62
C CYS A 127 3.48 -8.08 -3.42
N ILE A 128 2.82 -7.68 -4.51
CA ILE A 128 1.65 -6.79 -4.46
C ILE A 128 0.28 -7.50 -4.41
N GLY A 129 0.21 -8.80 -4.72
CA GLY A 129 -1.08 -9.48 -4.94
C GLY A 129 -2.01 -9.62 -3.71
N LEU A 130 -3.27 -9.15 -3.87
CA LEU A 130 -4.54 -9.64 -3.24
C LEU A 130 -4.42 -10.92 -2.42
N ASP A 131 -4.36 -11.98 -3.20
CA ASP A 131 -4.57 -13.37 -2.87
C ASP A 131 -3.33 -14.05 -2.28
N CYS A 132 -2.25 -13.31 -2.00
CA CYS A 132 -0.99 -13.90 -1.60
C CYS A 132 -1.14 -14.67 -0.27
N PRO A 133 -1.00 -16.02 -0.24
CA PRO A 133 -1.19 -16.81 0.98
C PRO A 133 -0.29 -16.38 2.13
N ALA A 134 0.94 -15.94 1.81
CA ALA A 134 1.91 -15.44 2.79
C ALA A 134 1.45 -14.14 3.50
N GLN A 135 0.55 -13.38 2.88
CA GLN A 135 0.02 -12.12 3.38
C GLN A 135 -1.44 -12.23 3.85
N LEU A 136 -2.15 -13.29 3.46
CA LEU A 136 -3.59 -13.41 3.56
C LEU A 136 -4.12 -13.19 4.99
N LYS A 137 -3.52 -13.84 6.00
CA LYS A 137 -3.92 -13.64 7.41
C LYS A 137 -3.79 -12.18 7.84
N GLY A 138 -2.76 -11.48 7.39
CA GLY A 138 -2.54 -10.06 7.68
C GLY A 138 -3.54 -9.16 6.95
N ARG A 139 -3.85 -9.50 5.70
CA ARG A 139 -4.82 -8.78 4.86
C ARG A 139 -6.23 -8.92 5.38
N ILE A 140 -6.68 -10.12 5.70
CA ILE A 140 -7.99 -10.37 6.33
C ILE A 140 -8.10 -9.60 7.65
N LYS A 141 -7.05 -9.61 8.48
CA LYS A 141 -7.04 -8.85 9.73
C LYS A 141 -7.21 -7.34 9.50
N HIS A 142 -6.51 -6.79 8.52
CA HIS A 142 -6.61 -5.37 8.15
C HIS A 142 -8.01 -5.04 7.60
N PHE A 143 -8.49 -5.85 6.66
CA PHE A 143 -9.79 -5.73 6.03
C PHE A 143 -10.93 -5.75 7.05
N ALA A 144 -10.90 -6.69 7.99
CA ALA A 144 -11.88 -6.85 9.06
C ALA A 144 -11.78 -5.80 10.17
N SER A 145 -10.73 -4.97 10.19
CA SER A 145 -10.47 -4.06 11.30
C SER A 145 -11.56 -2.98 11.45
N LYS A 146 -11.68 -2.43 12.67
CA LYS A 146 -12.68 -1.41 13.02
C LYS A 146 -12.67 -0.16 12.11
N ARG A 147 -11.51 0.22 11.59
CA ARG A 147 -11.36 1.39 10.70
C ARG A 147 -11.60 1.06 9.23
N ALA A 148 -11.73 -0.22 8.89
CA ALA A 148 -11.95 -0.75 7.55
C ALA A 148 -13.40 -1.25 7.42
N MET A 149 -13.61 -2.56 7.24
CA MET A 149 -14.95 -3.15 7.08
C MET A 149 -15.66 -3.39 8.42
N ASP A 150 -14.97 -3.27 9.55
CA ASP A 150 -15.56 -3.37 10.90
C ASP A 150 -16.33 -4.69 11.12
N ILE A 151 -15.66 -5.81 10.89
CA ILE A 151 -16.21 -7.16 11.10
C ILE A 151 -15.81 -7.60 12.50
N ASP A 152 -16.65 -7.29 13.49
CA ASP A 152 -16.37 -7.66 14.87
C ASP A 152 -16.31 -9.18 15.06
N GLY A 153 -15.45 -9.62 15.98
CA GLY A 153 -15.22 -11.03 16.27
C GLY A 153 -14.32 -11.79 15.28
N LEU A 154 -14.00 -11.25 14.11
CA LEU A 154 -13.05 -11.85 13.16
C LEU A 154 -11.59 -11.60 13.58
N GLY A 155 -11.21 -12.19 14.72
CA GLY A 155 -9.90 -12.01 15.34
C GLY A 155 -8.79 -12.91 14.77
N VAL A 156 -7.53 -12.62 15.16
CA VAL A 156 -6.31 -13.28 14.64
C VAL A 156 -6.38 -14.82 14.71
N LYS A 157 -6.92 -15.38 15.80
CA LYS A 157 -7.04 -16.84 15.96
C LYS A 157 -8.04 -17.46 14.97
N LEU A 158 -9.19 -16.82 14.80
CA LEU A 158 -10.24 -17.29 13.88
C LEU A 158 -9.76 -17.18 12.42
N ILE A 159 -9.16 -16.04 12.06
CA ILE A 159 -8.51 -15.85 10.75
C ILE A 159 -7.46 -16.93 10.49
N GLY A 160 -6.65 -17.26 11.49
CA GLY A 160 -5.69 -18.36 11.42
C GLY A 160 -6.36 -19.67 11.02
N GLN A 161 -7.40 -20.08 11.75
CA GLN A 161 -8.15 -21.31 11.48
C GLN A 161 -8.80 -21.33 10.09
N LEU A 162 -9.42 -20.22 9.67
CA LEU A 162 -10.08 -20.11 8.36
C LEU A 162 -9.09 -20.30 7.21
N VAL A 163 -7.93 -19.64 7.29
CA VAL A 163 -6.88 -19.75 6.27
C VAL A 163 -6.19 -21.12 6.32
N ASP A 164 -5.86 -21.62 7.50
CA ASP A 164 -5.12 -22.88 7.67
C ASP A 164 -5.96 -24.11 7.25
N LYS A 165 -7.29 -24.03 7.38
CA LYS A 165 -8.22 -25.06 6.88
C LYS A 165 -8.64 -24.84 5.42
N GLY A 166 -8.10 -23.82 4.74
CA GLY A 166 -8.41 -23.52 3.33
C GLY A 166 -9.83 -23.00 3.07
N LEU A 167 -10.55 -22.58 4.11
CA LEU A 167 -11.90 -22.02 4.01
C LEU A 167 -11.89 -20.60 3.43
N VAL A 168 -10.77 -19.88 3.57
CA VAL A 168 -10.58 -18.52 3.05
C VAL A 168 -9.20 -18.45 2.40
N ASN A 169 -9.17 -18.13 1.12
CA ASN A 169 -7.99 -17.95 0.27
C ASN A 169 -7.88 -16.52 -0.29
N ASP A 170 -8.99 -15.77 -0.27
CA ASP A 170 -9.07 -14.36 -0.63
C ASP A 170 -9.96 -13.60 0.38
N VAL A 171 -9.84 -12.28 0.46
CA VAL A 171 -10.70 -11.46 1.33
C VAL A 171 -12.17 -11.53 0.95
N ALA A 172 -12.49 -11.79 -0.33
CA ALA A 172 -13.86 -11.99 -0.78
C ALA A 172 -14.50 -13.25 -0.20
N ASP A 173 -13.72 -14.31 0.04
CA ASP A 173 -14.23 -15.58 0.57
C ASP A 173 -14.83 -15.43 1.97
N ILE A 174 -14.50 -14.35 2.70
CA ILE A 174 -15.10 -14.03 4.00
C ILE A 174 -16.62 -13.98 3.89
N TYR A 175 -17.14 -13.47 2.78
CA TYR A 175 -18.58 -13.32 2.54
C TYR A 175 -19.28 -14.60 2.08
N ASP A 176 -18.51 -15.66 1.77
CA ASP A 176 -19.03 -16.98 1.39
C ASP A 176 -19.05 -17.95 2.59
N ILE A 177 -18.52 -17.55 3.76
CA ILE A 177 -18.45 -18.39 4.96
C ILE A 177 -19.86 -18.68 5.49
N THR A 178 -20.12 -19.95 5.78
CA THR A 178 -21.38 -20.36 6.40
C THR A 178 -21.27 -20.49 7.92
N LYS A 179 -22.40 -20.38 8.61
CA LYS A 179 -22.49 -20.60 10.07
C LYS A 179 -21.96 -21.98 10.48
N ASP A 180 -22.28 -23.02 9.71
CA ASP A 180 -21.87 -24.39 10.00
C ASP A 180 -20.36 -24.58 9.88
N GLN A 181 -19.74 -23.97 8.87
CA GLN A 181 -18.29 -23.96 8.74
C GLN A 181 -17.61 -23.30 9.95
N LEU A 182 -18.19 -22.22 10.48
CA LEU A 182 -17.68 -21.56 11.68
C LEU A 182 -17.84 -22.43 12.93
N ILE A 183 -18.97 -23.12 13.11
CA ILE A 183 -19.21 -24.01 14.26
C ILE A 183 -18.21 -25.18 14.28
N ALA A 184 -17.76 -25.65 13.12
CA ALA A 184 -16.74 -26.69 13.00
C ALA A 184 -15.31 -26.22 13.39
N LEU A 185 -15.13 -24.97 13.78
CA LEU A 185 -13.85 -24.41 14.22
C LEU A 185 -13.68 -24.49 15.74
N GLU A 186 -12.42 -24.53 16.18
CA GLU A 186 -12.11 -24.58 17.60
C GLU A 186 -12.59 -23.30 18.29
N ARG A 187 -13.25 -23.49 19.44
CA ARG A 187 -13.78 -22.42 20.30
C ARG A 187 -14.87 -21.57 19.64
N MET A 188 -15.58 -22.11 18.65
CA MET A 188 -16.75 -21.50 18.04
C MET A 188 -18.02 -22.18 18.51
N ALA A 189 -18.81 -21.47 19.32
CA ALA A 189 -20.16 -21.88 19.68
C ALA A 189 -21.18 -21.29 18.69
N GLU A 190 -22.38 -21.86 18.65
CA GLU A 190 -23.44 -21.44 17.72
C GLU A 190 -23.76 -19.94 17.77
N LYS A 191 -23.85 -19.37 18.97
CA LYS A 191 -24.09 -17.93 19.17
C LYS A 191 -22.93 -17.08 18.63
N SER A 192 -21.68 -17.48 18.90
CA SER A 192 -20.50 -16.78 18.39
C SER A 192 -20.44 -16.85 16.88
N ALA A 193 -20.74 -18.01 16.27
CA ALA A 193 -20.82 -18.15 14.83
C ALA A 193 -21.88 -17.24 14.22
N GLN A 194 -23.07 -17.16 14.82
CA GLN A 194 -24.12 -16.25 14.36
C GLN A 194 -23.66 -14.78 14.41
N ASN A 195 -23.05 -14.34 15.52
CA ASN A 195 -22.56 -12.97 15.64
C ASN A 195 -21.55 -12.61 14.54
N ILE A 196 -20.69 -13.55 14.13
CA ILE A 196 -19.74 -13.33 13.02
C ILE A 196 -20.49 -13.17 11.69
N ILE A 197 -21.47 -14.04 11.41
CA ILE A 197 -22.28 -13.94 10.19
C ILE A 197 -23.01 -12.59 10.15
N ASP A 198 -23.61 -12.17 11.26
CA ASP A 198 -24.31 -10.88 11.37
C ASP A 198 -23.33 -9.71 11.15
N ALA A 199 -22.12 -9.79 11.69
CA ALA A 199 -21.08 -8.78 11.49
C ALA A 199 -20.57 -8.74 10.03
N ILE A 200 -20.43 -9.89 9.37
CA ILE A 200 -20.06 -9.98 7.95
C ILE A 200 -21.16 -9.33 7.09
N GLU A 201 -22.43 -9.64 7.33
CA GLU A 201 -23.55 -9.03 6.61
C GLU A 201 -23.63 -7.51 6.84
N ALA A 202 -23.50 -7.06 8.09
CA ALA A 202 -23.47 -5.64 8.42
C ALA A 202 -22.28 -4.89 7.79
N SER A 203 -21.20 -5.59 7.47
CA SER A 203 -20.03 -5.00 6.83
C SER A 203 -20.20 -4.72 5.34
N LYS A 204 -21.24 -5.26 4.68
CA LYS A 204 -21.40 -5.16 3.23
C LYS A 204 -21.59 -3.73 2.72
N GLU A 205 -22.07 -2.79 3.53
CA GLU A 205 -22.24 -1.40 3.10
C GLU A 205 -21.20 -0.49 3.80
N LYS A 206 -20.27 0.09 3.02
CA LYS A 206 -19.23 1.00 3.55
C LYS A 206 -18.95 2.18 2.63
N PRO A 207 -18.59 3.37 3.17
CA PRO A 207 -18.10 4.48 2.37
C PRO A 207 -16.90 4.11 1.51
N LEU A 208 -16.76 4.75 0.34
CA LEU A 208 -15.62 4.54 -0.56
C LEU A 208 -14.27 4.66 0.14
N SER A 209 -14.08 5.64 1.02
CA SER A 209 -12.81 5.79 1.73
C SER A 209 -12.50 4.62 2.66
N LYS A 210 -13.51 4.08 3.34
CA LYS A 210 -13.36 2.89 4.20
C LYS A 210 -13.07 1.64 3.38
N PHE A 211 -13.70 1.50 2.22
CA PHE A 211 -13.42 0.41 1.30
C PHE A 211 -11.99 0.47 0.74
N LEU A 212 -11.55 1.64 0.25
CA LEU A 212 -10.17 1.85 -0.23
C LEU A 212 -9.14 1.56 0.87
N TYR A 213 -9.41 2.00 2.10
CA TYR A 213 -8.57 1.68 3.24
C TYR A 213 -8.54 0.16 3.50
N ALA A 214 -9.68 -0.52 3.45
CA ALA A 214 -9.80 -1.96 3.68
C ALA A 214 -9.00 -2.82 2.69
N LEU A 215 -8.87 -2.36 1.44
CA LEU A 215 -8.05 -3.02 0.41
C LEU A 215 -6.56 -3.08 0.78
N GLY A 216 -6.09 -2.24 1.72
CA GLY A 216 -4.71 -2.30 2.21
C GLY A 216 -3.68 -1.93 1.14
N ILE A 217 -4.02 -0.98 0.26
CA ILE A 217 -3.12 -0.48 -0.78
C ILE A 217 -1.89 0.14 -0.11
N ARG A 218 -0.70 -0.17 -0.62
CA ARG A 218 0.56 0.32 -0.05
C ARG A 218 0.59 1.86 -0.08
N HIS A 219 1.09 2.46 1.00
CA HIS A 219 1.11 3.92 1.26
C HIS A 219 -0.26 4.59 1.44
N VAL A 220 -1.37 3.87 1.24
CA VAL A 220 -2.73 4.39 1.38
C VAL A 220 -3.25 4.07 2.78
N GLY A 221 -3.02 5.01 3.70
CA GLY A 221 -3.61 4.98 5.04
C GLY A 221 -5.06 5.45 5.04
N GLU A 222 -5.67 5.52 6.24
CA GLU A 222 -7.05 6.00 6.42
C GLU A 222 -7.24 7.41 5.85
N HIS A 223 -6.37 8.35 6.23
CA HIS A 223 -6.38 9.72 5.72
C HIS A 223 -6.27 9.81 4.19
N ILE A 224 -5.28 9.14 3.60
CA ILE A 224 -5.09 9.13 2.14
C ILE A 224 -6.29 8.48 1.42
N SER A 225 -6.92 7.48 2.04
CA SER A 225 -8.14 6.88 1.48
C SER A 225 -9.30 7.86 1.47
N ASP A 226 -9.43 8.70 2.51
CA ASP A 226 -10.39 9.79 2.53
C ASP A 226 -10.07 10.79 1.43
N VAL A 227 -8.83 11.27 1.31
CA VAL A 227 -8.44 12.23 0.27
C VAL A 227 -8.73 11.71 -1.14
N LEU A 228 -8.38 10.45 -1.43
CA LEU A 228 -8.68 9.81 -2.71
C LEU A 228 -10.18 9.74 -2.98
N ALA A 229 -10.99 9.34 -1.97
CA ALA A 229 -12.44 9.26 -2.13
C ALA A 229 -13.12 10.63 -2.31
N HIS A 230 -12.53 11.71 -1.77
CA HIS A 230 -13.01 13.08 -1.99
C HIS A 230 -12.74 13.59 -3.39
N ARG A 231 -11.64 13.16 -4.02
CA ARG A 231 -11.29 13.57 -5.39
C ARG A 231 -11.90 12.66 -6.46
N PHE A 232 -11.98 11.36 -6.19
CA PHE A 232 -12.47 10.31 -7.07
C PHE A 232 -13.66 9.61 -6.41
N PHE A 233 -14.85 9.96 -6.86
CA PHE A 233 -16.09 9.60 -6.17
C PHE A 233 -16.57 8.17 -6.44
N ARG A 234 -16.10 7.53 -7.51
CA ARG A 234 -16.55 6.21 -7.93
C ARG A 234 -15.43 5.21 -7.90
N LEU A 235 -15.70 4.03 -7.33
CA LEU A 235 -14.71 2.95 -7.29
C LEU A 235 -14.32 2.50 -8.72
N ASP A 236 -15.29 2.50 -9.63
CA ASP A 236 -15.12 2.00 -11.00
C ASP A 236 -14.22 2.89 -11.87
N ASP A 237 -13.92 4.12 -11.44
CA ASP A 237 -13.05 5.04 -12.17
C ASP A 237 -11.56 4.72 -11.93
N PHE A 238 -11.21 4.17 -10.76
CA PHE A 238 -9.83 3.93 -10.33
C PHE A 238 -8.97 3.14 -11.33
N PRO A 239 -9.47 2.07 -11.98
CA PRO A 239 -8.71 1.33 -12.99
C PRO A 239 -8.28 2.16 -14.20
N ALA A 240 -8.97 3.26 -14.51
CA ALA A 240 -8.67 4.13 -15.64
C ALA A 240 -7.75 5.30 -15.27
N LEU A 241 -7.53 5.58 -13.98
CA LEU A 241 -6.71 6.71 -13.54
C LEU A 241 -5.22 6.47 -13.83
N SER A 242 -4.59 7.47 -14.42
CA SER A 242 -3.14 7.53 -14.53
C SER A 242 -2.50 7.97 -13.21
N GLU A 243 -1.17 7.82 -13.11
CA GLU A 243 -0.42 8.32 -11.96
C GLU A 243 -0.52 9.85 -11.87
N ASP A 244 -0.52 10.54 -13.02
CA ASP A 244 -0.71 11.99 -13.10
C ASP A 244 -2.10 12.41 -12.61
N ASP A 245 -3.16 11.68 -13.01
CA ASP A 245 -4.52 11.97 -12.52
C ASP A 245 -4.59 11.83 -10.99
N LEU A 246 -4.00 10.76 -10.44
CA LEU A 246 -4.00 10.49 -9.00
C LEU A 246 -3.25 11.56 -8.21
N MET A 247 -2.18 12.14 -8.76
CA MET A 247 -1.44 13.25 -8.15
C MET A 247 -2.20 14.58 -8.15
N GLU A 248 -3.35 14.68 -8.84
CA GLU A 248 -4.24 15.83 -8.68
C GLU A 248 -4.98 15.84 -7.34
N ALA A 249 -5.02 14.71 -6.62
CA ALA A 249 -5.54 14.68 -5.26
C ALA A 249 -4.53 15.33 -4.30
N GLU A 250 -5.01 16.21 -3.41
CA GLU A 250 -4.17 16.87 -2.41
C GLU A 250 -3.41 15.83 -1.56
N GLU A 251 -2.17 16.11 -1.16
CA GLU A 251 -1.34 15.18 -0.37
C GLU A 251 -0.97 13.85 -1.05
N VAL A 252 -1.39 13.59 -2.29
CA VAL A 252 -1.01 12.39 -3.05
C VAL A 252 0.27 12.65 -3.84
N GLY A 253 1.38 12.13 -3.33
CA GLY A 253 2.68 12.12 -4.02
C GLY A 253 2.88 10.96 -5.00
N PRO A 254 4.01 10.92 -5.73
CA PRO A 254 4.27 9.94 -6.77
C PRO A 254 4.26 8.48 -6.27
N GLU A 255 4.77 8.22 -5.07
CA GLU A 255 4.78 6.87 -4.48
C GLU A 255 3.37 6.33 -4.21
N VAL A 256 2.48 7.19 -3.73
CA VAL A 256 1.07 6.84 -3.48
C VAL A 256 0.34 6.63 -4.79
N ALA A 257 0.51 7.56 -5.75
CA ALA A 257 -0.10 7.47 -7.08
C ALA A 257 0.31 6.19 -7.82
N ALA A 258 1.61 5.88 -7.85
CA ALA A 258 2.13 4.66 -8.43
C ALA A 258 1.56 3.40 -7.75
N SER A 259 1.46 3.41 -6.42
CA SER A 259 0.90 2.28 -5.65
C SER A 259 -0.56 2.03 -5.97
N VAL A 260 -1.38 3.08 -6.02
CA VAL A 260 -2.82 3.00 -6.35
C VAL A 260 -3.01 2.56 -7.80
N ALA A 261 -2.36 3.21 -8.76
CA ALA A 261 -2.47 2.87 -10.18
C ALA A 261 -2.08 1.41 -10.44
N ARG A 262 -0.95 0.96 -9.88
CA ARG A 262 -0.49 -0.43 -10.02
C ARG A 262 -1.46 -1.41 -9.39
N PHE A 263 -1.97 -1.10 -8.20
CA PHE A 263 -2.92 -1.94 -7.51
C PHE A 263 -4.18 -2.22 -8.34
N PHE A 264 -4.77 -1.19 -8.97
CA PHE A 264 -5.97 -1.33 -9.79
C PHE A 264 -5.69 -1.86 -11.21
N ARG A 265 -4.45 -1.76 -11.72
CA ARG A 265 -4.06 -2.41 -12.99
C ARG A 265 -3.89 -3.92 -12.85
N ASP A 266 -3.44 -4.40 -11.68
CA ASP A 266 -3.24 -5.82 -11.42
C ASP A 266 -4.56 -6.60 -11.61
N LYS A 267 -4.48 -7.67 -12.42
CA LYS A 267 -5.65 -8.47 -12.81
C LYS A 267 -6.27 -9.19 -11.60
N LYS A 268 -5.45 -9.77 -10.73
CA LYS A 268 -5.93 -10.53 -9.57
C LYS A 268 -6.62 -9.62 -8.56
N ASN A 269 -6.07 -8.42 -8.35
CA ASN A 269 -6.71 -7.44 -7.48
C ASN A 269 -8.10 -7.03 -7.97
N ARG A 270 -8.23 -6.78 -9.29
CA ARG A 270 -9.54 -6.49 -9.90
C ARG A 270 -10.51 -7.66 -9.76
N GLU A 271 -10.04 -8.89 -9.96
CA GLU A 271 -10.86 -10.09 -9.75
C GLU A 271 -11.37 -10.18 -8.31
N SER A 272 -10.53 -9.95 -7.30
CA SER A 272 -10.96 -9.93 -5.88
C SER A 272 -12.00 -8.83 -5.61
N ILE A 273 -11.84 -7.62 -6.17
CA ILE A 273 -12.81 -6.53 -6.03
C ILE A 273 -14.16 -6.91 -6.65
N GLU A 274 -14.16 -7.52 -7.83
CA GLU A 274 -15.39 -7.97 -8.48
C GLU A 274 -16.07 -9.11 -7.70
N ARG A 275 -15.30 -10.00 -7.06
CA ARG A 275 -15.85 -11.01 -6.16
C ARG A 275 -16.51 -10.39 -4.93
N LEU A 276 -15.89 -9.38 -4.32
CA LEU A 276 -16.49 -8.63 -3.20
C LEU A 276 -17.84 -8.00 -3.60
N LYS A 277 -17.90 -7.37 -4.78
CA LYS A 277 -19.15 -6.81 -5.32
C LYS A 277 -20.21 -7.89 -5.52
N LYS A 278 -19.84 -9.03 -6.11
CA LYS A 278 -20.75 -10.17 -6.33
C LYS A 278 -21.26 -10.78 -5.02
N ALA A 279 -20.46 -10.75 -3.96
CA ALA A 279 -20.86 -11.18 -2.62
C ALA A 279 -21.79 -10.17 -1.90
N GLY A 280 -22.16 -9.07 -2.57
CA GLY A 280 -23.10 -8.08 -2.08
C GLY A 280 -22.46 -6.90 -1.35
N VAL A 281 -21.13 -6.77 -1.37
CA VAL A 281 -20.46 -5.58 -0.83
C VAL A 281 -20.79 -4.37 -1.71
N LYS A 282 -21.47 -3.39 -1.13
CA LYS A 282 -21.84 -2.12 -1.76
C LYS A 282 -20.97 -1.01 -1.22
N VAL A 283 -20.29 -0.33 -2.14
CA VAL A 283 -19.52 0.85 -1.83
C VAL A 283 -20.42 2.07 -1.92
N ILE A 284 -20.58 2.76 -0.79
CA ILE A 284 -21.31 4.01 -0.71
C ILE A 284 -20.40 5.10 -1.26
N GLU A 285 -20.65 5.47 -2.51
CA GLU A 285 -19.97 6.57 -3.19
C GLU A 285 -20.38 7.91 -2.55
N PRO A 286 -19.45 8.84 -2.31
CA PRO A 286 -19.80 10.16 -1.81
C PRO A 286 -20.84 10.80 -2.73
N ARG A 287 -21.89 11.38 -2.15
CA ARG A 287 -22.84 12.17 -2.94
C ARG A 287 -22.05 13.33 -3.55
N VAL A 288 -21.89 13.30 -4.88
CA VAL A 288 -21.46 14.47 -5.65
C VAL A 288 -22.40 15.58 -5.21
N LYS A 289 -21.89 16.62 -4.53
CA LYS A 289 -22.70 17.82 -4.25
C LYS A 289 -23.32 18.20 -5.58
N ALA A 290 -24.66 18.27 -5.62
CA ALA A 290 -25.43 18.50 -6.83
C ALA A 290 -24.71 19.51 -7.71
N ARG A 291 -24.51 19.18 -9.00
CA ARG A 291 -23.82 20.00 -10.01
C ARG A 291 -23.98 21.48 -9.66
N GLY A 292 -22.94 22.05 -9.06
CA GLY A 292 -22.99 23.46 -8.71
C GLY A 292 -23.14 24.27 -9.99
N LYS A 293 -23.45 25.56 -9.88
CA LYS A 293 -23.65 26.47 -11.02
C LYS A 293 -22.52 26.41 -12.06
N LEU A 294 -21.33 25.96 -11.66
CA LEU A 294 -20.13 25.87 -12.47
C LEU A 294 -19.64 24.43 -12.71
N ALA A 295 -20.53 23.43 -12.60
CA ALA A 295 -20.19 22.04 -12.83
C ALA A 295 -19.45 21.81 -14.15
N ASP A 296 -18.36 21.06 -14.09
CA ASP A 296 -17.51 20.66 -15.22
C ASP A 296 -16.79 21.81 -15.94
N ARG A 297 -16.89 23.05 -15.44
CA ARG A 297 -16.15 24.20 -15.99
C ARG A 297 -14.71 24.21 -15.50
N VAL A 298 -13.78 24.56 -16.37
CA VAL A 298 -12.35 24.64 -16.06
C VAL A 298 -11.91 26.10 -15.94
N PHE A 299 -11.36 26.47 -14.78
CA PHE A 299 -10.90 27.83 -14.47
C PHE A 299 -9.37 27.91 -14.37
N VAL A 300 -8.81 29.03 -14.82
CA VAL A 300 -7.42 29.43 -14.55
C VAL A 300 -7.44 30.82 -13.92
N PHE A 301 -6.67 31.02 -12.85
CA PHE A 301 -6.50 32.32 -12.21
C PHE A 301 -5.15 32.93 -12.57
N THR A 302 -5.13 34.21 -12.94
CA THR A 302 -3.92 34.99 -13.24
C THR A 302 -4.04 36.42 -12.71
N GLY A 303 -2.90 37.05 -12.40
CA GLY A 303 -2.87 38.32 -11.67
C GLY A 303 -3.17 38.17 -10.17
N SER A 304 -3.20 39.31 -9.49
CA SER A 304 -3.60 39.43 -8.07
C SER A 304 -5.06 39.88 -7.99
N LEU A 305 -5.87 39.16 -7.20
CA LEU A 305 -7.27 39.49 -6.95
C LEU A 305 -7.38 40.32 -5.67
N HIS A 306 -8.21 41.37 -5.67
CA HIS A 306 -8.40 42.29 -4.54
C HIS A 306 -9.37 41.76 -3.47
N SER A 307 -10.44 41.11 -3.89
CA SER A 307 -11.54 40.61 -3.04
C SER A 307 -11.27 39.20 -2.51
N TYR A 308 -10.37 38.43 -3.12
CA TYR A 308 -10.14 37.02 -2.77
C TYR A 308 -8.65 36.68 -2.77
N GLY A 309 -8.22 35.84 -1.82
CA GLY A 309 -6.95 35.12 -1.96
C GLY A 309 -7.01 34.14 -3.15
N ARG A 310 -5.91 33.89 -3.85
CA ARG A 310 -5.90 32.95 -5.01
C ARG A 310 -6.39 31.55 -4.65
N GLU A 311 -6.01 31.05 -3.47
CA GLU A 311 -6.47 29.75 -2.95
C GLU A 311 -7.93 29.79 -2.49
N GLU A 312 -8.38 30.92 -1.97
CA GLU A 312 -9.79 31.12 -1.62
C GLU A 312 -10.69 31.12 -2.87
N ALA A 313 -10.26 31.79 -3.94
CA ALA A 313 -10.95 31.82 -5.22
C ALA A 313 -11.03 30.43 -5.86
N ARG A 314 -9.95 29.63 -5.77
CA ARG A 314 -9.95 28.22 -6.20
C ARG A 314 -10.97 27.39 -5.41
N SER A 315 -10.88 27.45 -4.09
CA SER A 315 -11.80 26.73 -3.21
C SER A 315 -13.26 27.12 -3.47
N LEU A 316 -13.52 28.39 -3.78
CA LEU A 316 -14.85 28.91 -4.07
C LEU A 316 -15.45 28.30 -5.35
N VAL A 317 -14.69 28.21 -6.45
CA VAL A 317 -15.19 27.59 -7.69
C VAL A 317 -15.28 26.06 -7.60
N GLU A 318 -14.36 25.43 -6.86
CA GLU A 318 -14.38 23.99 -6.62
C GLU A 318 -15.59 23.59 -5.77
N ARG A 319 -15.96 24.41 -4.78
CA ARG A 319 -17.22 24.26 -4.03
C ARG A 319 -18.46 24.38 -4.92
N LEU A 320 -18.37 25.10 -6.04
CA LEU A 320 -19.41 25.25 -7.05
C LEU A 320 -19.31 24.22 -8.20
N GLY A 321 -18.44 23.22 -8.06
CA GLY A 321 -18.32 22.08 -8.98
C GLY A 321 -17.39 22.29 -10.19
N ALA A 322 -16.64 23.39 -10.23
CA ALA A 322 -15.65 23.64 -11.27
C ALA A 322 -14.31 22.94 -10.96
N LYS A 323 -13.47 22.79 -11.99
CA LYS A 323 -12.07 22.34 -11.88
C LYS A 323 -11.14 23.54 -12.04
N THR A 324 -10.03 23.57 -11.32
CA THR A 324 -9.01 24.61 -11.49
C THR A 324 -7.73 24.02 -12.07
N VAL A 325 -7.13 24.70 -13.05
CA VAL A 325 -5.86 24.28 -13.66
C VAL A 325 -4.88 25.44 -13.66
N SER A 326 -3.59 25.14 -13.72
CA SER A 326 -2.52 26.15 -13.67
C SER A 326 -2.13 26.68 -15.06
N ILE A 327 -2.48 25.96 -16.13
CA ILE A 327 -2.08 26.21 -17.52
C ILE A 327 -3.29 26.60 -18.36
N VAL A 328 -3.17 27.68 -19.13
CA VAL A 328 -4.17 28.06 -20.13
C VAL A 328 -4.04 27.16 -21.36
N SER A 329 -5.13 26.49 -21.71
CA SER A 329 -5.25 25.62 -22.88
C SER A 329 -6.64 25.80 -23.50
N LYS A 330 -6.87 25.23 -24.70
CA LYS A 330 -8.19 25.23 -25.35
C LYS A 330 -9.29 24.49 -24.57
N LYS A 331 -8.91 23.69 -23.56
CA LYS A 331 -9.85 22.97 -22.67
C LYS A 331 -10.28 23.81 -21.46
N VAL A 332 -9.70 25.00 -21.29
CA VAL A 332 -10.07 25.94 -20.21
C VAL A 332 -11.31 26.71 -20.65
N ASP A 333 -12.34 26.74 -19.81
CA ASP A 333 -13.56 27.50 -20.08
C ASP A 333 -13.38 28.99 -19.73
N PHE A 334 -12.71 29.29 -18.61
CA PHE A 334 -12.58 30.64 -18.08
C PHE A 334 -11.17 30.95 -17.56
N VAL A 335 -10.68 32.15 -17.88
CA VAL A 335 -9.49 32.73 -17.23
C VAL A 335 -9.92 33.94 -16.41
N VAL A 336 -9.74 33.89 -15.10
CA VAL A 336 -10.03 35.02 -14.21
C VAL A 336 -8.75 35.85 -14.09
N ALA A 337 -8.81 37.09 -14.55
CA ALA A 337 -7.69 38.02 -14.60
C ALA A 337 -7.86 39.13 -13.55
N GLY A 338 -6.96 39.17 -12.58
CA GLY A 338 -6.80 40.26 -11.61
C GLY A 338 -5.82 41.34 -12.11
N GLU A 339 -5.33 42.17 -11.20
CA GLU A 339 -4.29 43.17 -11.51
C GLU A 339 -2.98 42.51 -11.94
N ASP A 340 -2.28 43.17 -12.87
CA ASP A 340 -1.09 42.67 -13.57
C ASP A 340 -1.24 41.21 -14.08
N PRO A 341 -2.23 40.94 -14.95
CA PRO A 341 -2.45 39.61 -15.46
C PRO A 341 -1.36 39.32 -16.49
N GLY A 342 -0.28 38.67 -16.05
CA GLY A 342 0.90 38.39 -16.86
C GLY A 342 0.65 37.42 -18.03
N SER A 343 1.68 36.67 -18.41
CA SER A 343 1.71 35.84 -19.64
C SER A 343 0.54 34.84 -19.86
N LYS A 344 -0.23 34.49 -18.82
CA LYS A 344 -1.42 33.64 -18.95
C LYS A 344 -2.61 34.37 -19.58
N PHE A 345 -2.72 35.68 -19.39
CA PHE A 345 -3.77 36.50 -20.00
C PHE A 345 -3.56 36.66 -21.49
N ASP A 346 -2.33 36.92 -21.91
CA ASP A 346 -1.97 36.98 -23.32
C ASP A 346 -2.24 35.64 -24.01
N LYS A 347 -1.84 34.54 -23.36
CA LYS A 347 -2.12 33.18 -23.84
C LYS A 347 -3.62 32.85 -23.90
N ALA A 348 -4.44 33.41 -23.00
CA ALA A 348 -5.89 33.25 -23.04
C ALA A 348 -6.50 33.95 -24.25
N LYS A 349 -6.03 35.16 -24.56
CA LYS A 349 -6.44 35.90 -25.76
C LYS A 349 -6.05 35.18 -27.05
N GLU A 350 -4.82 34.66 -27.13
CA GLU A 350 -4.34 33.90 -28.29
C GLU A 350 -5.16 32.63 -28.55
N LEU A 351 -5.56 31.94 -27.48
CA LEU A 351 -6.32 30.69 -27.57
C LEU A 351 -7.84 30.90 -27.67
N GLY A 352 -8.32 32.15 -27.60
CA GLY A 352 -9.74 32.49 -27.65
C GLY A 352 -10.54 32.03 -26.43
N VAL A 353 -9.86 31.84 -25.29
CA VAL A 353 -10.51 31.43 -24.04
C VAL A 353 -11.18 32.63 -23.39
N LYS A 354 -12.38 32.43 -22.81
CA LYS A 354 -13.15 33.52 -22.22
C LYS A 354 -12.46 34.05 -20.97
N THR A 355 -12.08 35.33 -20.99
CA THR A 355 -11.48 36.00 -19.84
C THR A 355 -12.54 36.72 -19.02
N LEU A 356 -12.49 36.58 -17.69
CA LEU A 356 -13.36 37.25 -16.73
C LEU A 356 -12.55 38.22 -15.89
N THR A 357 -13.11 39.41 -15.67
CA THR A 357 -12.65 40.32 -14.62
C THR A 357 -13.03 39.79 -13.24
N GLU A 358 -12.38 40.31 -12.20
CA GLU A 358 -12.70 39.95 -10.81
C GLU A 358 -14.16 40.25 -10.44
N GLU A 359 -14.73 41.35 -10.92
CA GLU A 359 -16.13 41.71 -10.69
C GLU A 359 -17.11 40.75 -11.40
N GLU A 360 -16.77 40.29 -12.61
CA GLU A 360 -17.56 39.28 -13.32
C GLU A 360 -17.45 37.90 -12.66
N PHE A 361 -16.26 37.57 -12.15
CA PHE A 361 -16.03 36.38 -11.35
C PHE A 361 -16.91 36.39 -10.10
N LYS A 362 -16.92 37.49 -9.35
CA LYS A 362 -17.74 37.68 -8.14
C LYS A 362 -19.23 37.50 -8.42
N LYS A 363 -19.76 38.14 -9.47
CA LYS A 363 -21.16 37.95 -9.89
C LYS A 363 -21.48 36.53 -10.34
N MET A 364 -20.51 35.81 -10.88
CA MET A 364 -20.68 34.43 -11.35
C MET A 364 -20.82 33.47 -10.17
N VAL A 365 -20.04 33.68 -9.11
CA VAL A 365 -19.92 32.78 -7.96
C VAL A 365 -20.87 33.10 -6.79
N GLY A 366 -21.45 34.30 -6.75
CA GLY A 366 -22.50 34.69 -5.79
C GLY A 366 -22.14 35.95 -5.03
#